data_AF-A0A2M8N7I4-F1
#
_entry.id   AF-A0A2M8N7I4-F1
#
_cell.length_a   1.000
_cell.length_b   1.000
_cell.length_c   1.000
_cell.angle_alpha   90.00
_cell.angle_beta   90.00
_cell.angle_gamma   90.00
#
_symmetry.space_group_name_H-M   'P 1'
#
loop_
_entity.id
_entity.type
_entity.pdbx_description
1 polymer ?
#
loop_
_entity_poly.entity_id
_entity_poly.type
_entity_poly.pdbx_seq_one_letter_code
_entity_poly.pdbx_strand_id
1 'polypeptide(L)'
;LDAQLLISAQTTSRYVNALYGATALDLARQGVFHIETGIGGIAQALVEKIQSLGGDVQYRWRVNRIEVQQGRAIGVYARRGKHAQTDEFFPADFVIANTTPWDLHTFLAENSPKRLRQEVNKRRLGWGAFVLHLGVKSDAFPPDFPDHHQIITDMDSPLGETKSLFLSLSPTWDTSRAPAGQRAMTITTHTHVSQWWELLNRNPEAYAAKKADYTERILTTVEQLIPGFRDKLTLVLPGTPVTYHFYTARHLGMVGGFPQTSLFKARSPRTGIPNVRLVGDSIFPGQSTAGVTLGAIRVAEDVKRHLAITPIFANQSQVEKLSWQ
;
A
#
# COMPACT_ATOMS: atom_id res chain seq x y z
N LEU A 1 21.81 -3.58 -5.25
CA LEU A 1 21.45 -2.36 -4.49
C LEU A 1 20.21 -1.68 -5.05
N ASP A 2 20.24 -1.18 -6.29
CA ASP A 2 19.10 -0.44 -6.88
C ASP A 2 17.78 -1.19 -6.85
N ALA A 3 17.82 -2.50 -7.11
CA ALA A 3 16.63 -3.33 -7.08
C ALA A 3 16.01 -3.43 -5.68
N GLN A 4 16.81 -3.48 -4.62
CA GLN A 4 16.32 -3.49 -3.23
C GLN A 4 15.80 -2.10 -2.82
N LEU A 5 16.52 -1.04 -3.20
CA LEU A 5 16.12 0.34 -2.92
C LEU A 5 14.84 0.75 -3.66
N LEU A 6 14.59 0.21 -4.85
CA LEU A 6 13.34 0.49 -5.57
C LEU A 6 12.13 0.05 -4.75
N ILE A 7 12.19 -1.13 -4.11
CA ILE A 7 11.11 -1.64 -3.26
C ILE A 7 10.90 -0.75 -2.04
N SER A 8 11.99 -0.39 -1.36
CA SER A 8 11.94 0.17 -0.01
C SER A 8 11.99 1.70 0.03
N ALA A 9 12.49 2.35 -1.03
CA ALA A 9 12.65 3.80 -1.13
C ALA A 9 12.05 4.43 -2.40
N GLN A 10 11.43 3.65 -3.31
CA GLN A 10 10.89 4.11 -4.60
C GLN A 10 11.90 4.83 -5.50
N THR A 11 13.20 4.57 -5.32
CA THR A 11 14.28 5.22 -6.07
C THR A 11 15.54 4.38 -6.05
N THR A 12 16.58 4.80 -6.79
CA THR A 12 17.84 4.05 -6.91
C THR A 12 18.95 4.63 -6.03
N SER A 13 20.05 3.90 -5.88
CA SER A 13 21.21 4.29 -5.06
C SER A 13 21.78 5.66 -5.43
N ARG A 14 21.69 6.05 -6.71
CA ARG A 14 22.13 7.36 -7.20
C ARG A 14 21.33 8.54 -6.60
N TYR A 15 20.07 8.32 -6.23
CA TYR A 15 19.14 9.39 -5.85
C TYR A 15 18.59 9.27 -4.43
N VAL A 16 18.70 8.10 -3.80
CA VAL A 16 18.19 7.88 -2.45
C VAL A 16 18.94 8.75 -1.44
N ASN A 17 18.24 9.24 -0.42
CA ASN A 17 18.90 9.81 0.74
C ASN A 17 19.74 8.72 1.43
N ALA A 18 21.03 8.98 1.68
CA ALA A 18 21.96 7.97 2.17
C ALA A 18 21.52 7.29 3.48
N LEU A 19 21.00 8.05 4.46
CA LEU A 19 20.55 7.49 5.75
C LEU A 19 19.28 6.65 5.59
N TYR A 20 18.33 7.15 4.80
CA TYR A 20 17.12 6.38 4.48
C TYR A 20 17.48 5.10 3.72
N GLY A 21 18.36 5.20 2.72
CA GLY A 21 18.83 4.08 1.91
C GLY A 21 19.54 3.02 2.75
N ALA A 22 20.42 3.43 3.66
CA ALA A 22 21.08 2.51 4.59
C ALA A 22 20.06 1.76 5.46
N THR A 23 19.09 2.47 6.04
CA THR A 23 18.02 1.85 6.84
C THR A 23 17.18 0.89 5.99
N ALA A 24 16.81 1.29 4.79
CA ALA A 24 16.01 0.50 3.86
C ALA A 24 16.71 -0.79 3.42
N LEU A 25 18.04 -0.77 3.27
CA LEU A 25 18.86 -1.93 2.95
C LEU A 25 19.07 -2.84 4.18
N ASP A 26 19.11 -2.28 5.38
CA ASP A 26 19.25 -3.05 6.63
C ASP A 26 17.99 -3.87 6.96
N LEU A 27 16.80 -3.45 6.50
CA LEU A 27 15.54 -4.16 6.77
C LEU A 27 15.60 -5.65 6.38
N ALA A 28 16.16 -5.96 5.21
CA ALA A 28 16.28 -7.36 4.77
C ALA A 28 17.23 -8.17 5.67
N ARG A 29 18.24 -7.51 6.26
CA ARG A 29 19.18 -8.15 7.20
C ARG A 29 18.54 -8.42 8.56
N GLN A 30 17.58 -7.62 8.99
CA GLN A 30 16.86 -7.83 10.27
C GLN A 30 15.87 -9.00 10.22
N GLY A 31 15.61 -9.54 9.03
CA GLY A 31 14.74 -10.68 8.82
C GLY A 31 13.45 -10.29 8.10
N VAL A 32 12.94 -11.24 7.33
CA VAL A 32 11.62 -11.16 6.69
C VAL A 32 10.74 -12.17 7.41
N PHE A 33 9.60 -11.71 7.90
CA PHE A 33 8.71 -12.50 8.75
C PHE A 33 7.39 -12.76 8.06
N HIS A 34 6.89 -13.98 8.25
CA HIS A 34 5.53 -14.34 7.93
C HIS A 34 4.64 -14.14 9.16
N ILE A 35 3.40 -13.76 8.91
CA ILE A 35 2.37 -13.61 9.93
C ILE A 35 1.31 -14.65 9.61
N GLU A 36 0.90 -15.40 10.62
CA GLU A 36 -0.20 -16.36 10.48
C GLU A 36 -1.45 -15.64 9.97
N THR A 37 -2.13 -16.22 8.97
CA THR A 37 -3.23 -15.60 8.19
C THR A 37 -2.80 -14.43 7.27
N GLY A 38 -1.52 -14.07 7.28
CA GLY A 38 -0.89 -13.02 6.48
C GLY A 38 -1.34 -11.60 6.84
N ILE A 39 -1.09 -10.65 5.93
CA ILE A 39 -1.31 -9.21 6.20
C ILE A 39 -2.77 -8.86 6.54
N GLY A 40 -3.74 -9.64 6.06
CA GLY A 40 -5.16 -9.48 6.39
C GLY A 40 -5.44 -9.71 7.88
N GLY A 41 -4.70 -10.62 8.52
CA GLY A 41 -4.78 -10.87 9.96
C GLY A 41 -4.41 -9.65 10.80
N ILE A 42 -3.37 -8.91 10.41
CA ILE A 42 -3.00 -7.65 11.10
C ILE A 42 -4.16 -6.65 11.01
N ALA A 43 -4.75 -6.48 9.83
CA ALA A 43 -5.86 -5.55 9.64
C ALA A 43 -7.06 -5.94 10.51
N GLN A 44 -7.38 -7.24 10.57
CA GLN A 44 -8.45 -7.77 11.40
C GLN A 44 -8.19 -7.54 12.90
N ALA A 45 -6.99 -7.85 13.38
CA ALA A 45 -6.59 -7.62 14.77
C ALA A 45 -6.67 -6.13 15.15
N LEU A 46 -6.31 -5.21 14.24
CA LEU A 46 -6.44 -3.78 14.46
C LEU A 46 -7.91 -3.33 14.53
N VAL A 47 -8.78 -3.88 13.68
CA VAL A 47 -10.23 -3.62 13.71
C VAL A 47 -10.82 -4.07 15.05
N GLU A 48 -10.53 -5.31 15.47
CA GLU A 48 -10.97 -5.85 16.75
C GLU A 48 -10.49 -4.99 17.91
N LYS A 49 -9.24 -4.52 17.86
CA LYS A 49 -8.71 -3.63 18.89
C LYS A 49 -9.46 -2.30 18.93
N ILE A 50 -9.73 -1.68 17.76
CA ILE A 50 -10.53 -0.45 17.68
C ILE A 50 -11.91 -0.64 18.32
N GLN A 51 -12.60 -1.73 17.96
CA GLN A 51 -13.93 -2.05 18.48
C GLN A 51 -13.92 -2.31 19.99
N SER A 52 -12.92 -3.05 20.50
CA SER A 52 -12.76 -3.32 21.94
C SER A 52 -12.52 -2.05 22.77
N LEU A 53 -12.00 -0.99 22.15
CA LEU A 53 -11.77 0.31 22.76
C LEU A 53 -12.97 1.27 22.59
N GLY A 54 -14.11 0.78 22.08
CA GLY A 54 -15.33 1.56 21.86
C GLY A 54 -15.35 2.36 20.55
N GLY A 55 -14.39 2.14 19.65
CA GLY A 55 -14.40 2.70 18.31
C GLY A 55 -15.33 1.94 17.37
N ASP A 56 -15.72 2.59 16.27
CA ASP A 56 -16.58 1.99 15.25
C ASP A 56 -15.84 1.87 13.91
N VAL A 57 -16.11 0.78 13.18
CA VAL A 57 -15.50 0.47 11.88
C VAL A 57 -16.62 0.19 10.88
N GLN A 58 -16.88 1.18 10.03
CA GLN A 58 -17.98 1.19 9.08
C GLN A 58 -17.53 0.73 7.69
N TYR A 59 -17.81 -0.52 7.34
CA TYR A 59 -17.49 -1.08 6.03
C TYR A 59 -18.49 -0.65 4.95
N ARG A 60 -18.03 -0.71 3.69
CA ARG A 60 -18.82 -0.35 2.50
C ARG A 60 -19.28 1.11 2.48
N TRP A 61 -18.68 1.97 3.30
CA TRP A 61 -18.87 3.41 3.24
C TRP A 61 -17.72 4.05 2.45
N ARG A 62 -18.07 4.70 1.35
CA ARG A 62 -17.11 5.46 0.54
C ARG A 62 -17.27 6.94 0.84
N VAL A 63 -16.28 7.51 1.54
CA VAL A 63 -16.14 8.96 1.68
C VAL A 63 -15.92 9.57 0.30
N ASN A 64 -16.64 10.65 -0.01
CA ASN A 64 -16.51 11.36 -1.28
C ASN A 64 -16.23 12.86 -1.12
N ARG A 65 -16.46 13.43 0.07
CA ARG A 65 -16.25 14.85 0.34
C ARG A 65 -15.94 15.09 1.82
N ILE A 66 -15.04 16.02 2.09
CA ILE A 66 -14.79 16.57 3.42
C ILE A 66 -15.44 17.94 3.47
N GLU A 67 -16.36 18.14 4.40
CA GLU A 67 -17.04 19.42 4.59
C GLU A 67 -16.15 20.34 5.42
N VAL A 68 -15.98 21.59 4.96
CA VAL A 68 -15.09 22.57 5.58
C VAL A 68 -15.84 23.88 5.77
N GLN A 69 -15.92 24.34 7.01
CA GLN A 69 -16.53 25.60 7.39
C GLN A 69 -15.52 26.45 8.15
N GLN A 70 -15.41 27.73 7.78
CA GLN A 70 -14.47 28.68 8.42
C GLN A 70 -13.02 28.15 8.51
N GLY A 71 -12.58 27.42 7.47
CA GLY A 71 -11.22 26.88 7.37
C GLY A 71 -10.95 25.66 8.24
N ARG A 72 -11.98 25.01 8.82
CA ARG A 72 -11.87 23.76 9.58
C ARG A 72 -12.81 22.70 9.01
N ALA A 73 -12.38 21.44 9.02
CA ALA A 73 -13.28 20.34 8.68
C ALA A 73 -14.36 20.21 9.77
N ILE A 74 -15.61 19.97 9.37
CA ILE A 74 -16.73 19.73 10.31
C ILE A 74 -17.30 18.30 10.19
N GLY A 75 -16.85 17.55 9.19
CA GLY A 75 -17.31 16.19 8.94
C GLY A 75 -17.00 15.72 7.54
N VAL A 76 -17.52 14.54 7.19
CA VAL A 76 -17.38 13.93 5.87
C VAL A 76 -18.74 13.51 5.33
N TYR A 77 -18.89 13.60 4.02
CA TYR A 77 -19.99 12.95 3.32
C TYR A 77 -19.50 11.60 2.80
N ALA A 78 -20.28 10.56 3.10
CA ALA A 78 -20.00 9.21 2.69
C ALA A 78 -21.25 8.51 2.15
N ARG A 79 -21.02 7.52 1.30
CA ARG A 79 -22.07 6.76 0.63
C ARG A 79 -21.94 5.28 0.91
N ARG A 80 -23.05 4.62 1.26
CA ARG A 80 -23.06 3.19 1.57
C ARG A 80 -23.26 2.32 0.32
N GLY A 81 -22.22 1.62 -0.10
CA GLY A 81 -22.25 0.71 -1.23
C GLY A 81 -22.28 1.43 -2.59
N LYS A 82 -22.10 0.64 -3.66
CA LYS A 82 -21.92 1.17 -5.03
C LYS A 82 -23.20 1.76 -5.64
N HIS A 83 -24.37 1.32 -5.20
CA HIS A 83 -25.67 1.68 -5.80
C HIS A 83 -26.46 2.73 -4.99
N ALA A 84 -25.95 3.16 -3.84
CA ALA A 84 -26.62 4.20 -3.08
C ALA A 84 -26.64 5.52 -3.85
N GLN A 85 -27.76 6.25 -3.73
CA GLN A 85 -28.00 7.51 -4.43
C GLN A 85 -27.78 8.73 -3.53
N THR A 86 -27.78 8.53 -2.22
CA THR A 86 -27.69 9.58 -1.22
C THR A 86 -26.38 9.49 -0.46
N ASP A 87 -25.82 10.66 -0.17
CA ASP A 87 -24.69 10.79 0.72
C ASP A 87 -25.20 11.09 2.14
N GLU A 88 -24.59 10.46 3.13
CA GLU A 88 -24.84 10.73 4.54
C GLU A 88 -23.70 11.58 5.11
N PHE A 89 -24.04 12.52 5.98
CA PHE A 89 -23.08 13.38 6.66
C PHE A 89 -22.68 12.79 8.01
N PHE A 90 -21.38 12.62 8.21
CA PHE A 90 -20.77 12.17 9.45
C PHE A 90 -20.02 13.36 10.08
N PRO A 91 -20.52 13.95 11.17
CA PRO A 91 -19.82 15.05 11.84
C PRO A 91 -18.50 14.55 12.44
N ALA A 92 -17.46 15.39 12.39
CA ALA A 92 -16.16 15.06 12.96
C ALA A 92 -15.40 16.33 13.38
N ASP A 93 -14.85 16.31 14.60
CA ASP A 93 -13.96 17.38 15.10
C ASP A 93 -12.57 17.32 14.44
N PHE A 94 -12.18 16.16 13.93
CA PHE A 94 -10.88 15.91 13.31
C PHE A 94 -10.99 14.82 12.25
N VAL A 95 -10.32 15.02 11.11
CA VAL A 95 -10.29 14.05 10.00
C VAL A 95 -8.87 13.55 9.76
N ILE A 96 -8.67 12.24 9.85
CA ILE A 96 -7.43 11.56 9.48
C ILE A 96 -7.67 10.82 8.16
N ALA A 97 -7.11 11.34 7.08
CA ALA A 97 -7.27 10.78 5.74
C ALA A 97 -6.12 9.81 5.42
N ASN A 98 -6.40 8.50 5.43
CA ASN A 98 -5.48 7.46 4.94
C ASN A 98 -5.58 7.32 3.42
N THR A 99 -5.29 8.42 2.70
CA THR A 99 -5.48 8.55 1.25
C THR A 99 -4.25 9.21 0.64
N THR A 100 -4.17 9.29 -0.70
CA THR A 100 -3.10 10.06 -1.33
C THR A 100 -3.38 11.56 -1.27
N PRO A 101 -2.36 12.42 -1.49
CA PRO A 101 -2.58 13.87 -1.61
C PRO A 101 -3.54 14.25 -2.75
N TRP A 102 -3.54 13.50 -3.85
CA TRP A 102 -4.48 13.72 -4.96
C TRP A 102 -5.92 13.41 -4.54
N ASP A 103 -6.14 12.27 -3.88
CA ASP A 103 -7.47 11.89 -3.41
C ASP A 103 -7.98 12.89 -2.35
N LEU A 104 -7.11 13.31 -1.43
CA LEU A 104 -7.46 14.34 -0.45
C LEU A 104 -7.80 15.68 -1.12
N HIS A 105 -7.03 16.08 -2.14
CA HIS A 105 -7.33 17.28 -2.92
C HIS A 105 -8.73 17.18 -3.54
N THR A 106 -9.08 16.03 -4.11
CA THR A 106 -10.42 15.77 -4.66
C THR A 106 -11.50 15.87 -3.58
N PHE A 107 -11.32 15.27 -2.41
CA PHE A 107 -12.32 15.32 -1.33
C PHE A 107 -12.53 16.72 -0.75
N LEU A 108 -11.50 17.56 -0.77
CA LEU A 108 -11.58 18.95 -0.31
C LEU A 108 -12.12 19.90 -1.38
N ALA A 109 -12.05 19.54 -2.67
CA ALA A 109 -12.48 20.34 -3.80
C ALA A 109 -11.96 21.80 -3.70
N GLU A 110 -12.87 22.78 -3.72
CA GLU A 110 -12.55 24.21 -3.62
C GLU A 110 -11.88 24.60 -2.30
N ASN A 111 -12.17 23.86 -1.22
CA ASN A 111 -11.55 24.05 0.09
C ASN A 111 -10.11 23.53 0.17
N SER A 112 -9.57 22.95 -0.90
CA SER A 112 -8.21 22.44 -0.91
C SER A 112 -7.18 23.57 -0.73
N PRO A 113 -6.30 23.50 0.29
CA PRO A 113 -5.27 24.51 0.52
C PRO A 113 -4.36 24.72 -0.68
N LYS A 114 -3.92 25.97 -0.90
CA LYS A 114 -3.05 26.36 -2.03
C LYS A 114 -1.81 25.47 -2.16
N ARG A 115 -1.16 25.15 -1.05
CA ARG A 115 0.04 24.30 -1.04
C ARG A 115 -0.25 22.87 -1.50
N LEU A 116 -1.36 22.27 -1.06
CA LEU A 116 -1.79 20.94 -1.48
C LEU A 116 -2.12 20.92 -2.99
N ARG A 117 -2.88 21.91 -3.46
CA ARG A 117 -3.22 22.05 -4.88
C ARG A 117 -1.97 22.20 -5.76
N GLN A 118 -1.02 23.04 -5.35
CA GLN A 118 0.24 23.21 -6.07
C GLN A 118 1.08 21.94 -6.09
N GLU A 119 1.07 21.19 -4.99
CA GLU A 119 1.78 19.92 -4.91
C GLU A 119 1.21 18.89 -5.87
N VAL A 120 -0.10 18.62 -5.85
CA VAL A 120 -0.71 17.58 -6.69
C VAL A 120 -0.57 17.89 -8.18
N ASN A 121 -0.53 19.18 -8.56
CA ASN A 121 -0.32 19.62 -9.93
C ASN A 121 1.13 19.47 -10.42
N LYS A 122 2.11 19.55 -9.51
CA LYS A 122 3.55 19.51 -9.87
C LYS A 122 4.18 18.14 -9.63
N ARG A 123 3.59 17.35 -8.74
CA ARG A 123 4.16 16.08 -8.31
C ARG A 123 4.04 15.06 -9.44
N ARG A 124 5.18 14.45 -9.77
CA ARG A 124 5.23 13.33 -10.73
C ARG A 124 4.46 12.14 -10.17
N LEU A 125 3.81 11.40 -11.07
CA LEU A 125 3.18 10.14 -10.73
C LEU A 125 4.26 9.15 -10.23
N GLY A 126 3.89 8.41 -9.19
CA GLY A 126 4.69 7.31 -8.67
C GLY A 126 4.51 6.05 -9.51
N TRP A 127 5.02 4.95 -8.98
CA TRP A 127 4.85 3.64 -9.59
C TRP A 127 3.43 3.11 -9.38
N GLY A 128 2.95 2.33 -10.32
CA GLY A 128 1.93 1.31 -10.08
C GLY A 128 2.58 -0.06 -9.97
N ALA A 129 1.76 -1.09 -9.80
CA ALA A 129 2.20 -2.47 -9.89
C ALA A 129 1.32 -3.27 -10.85
N PHE A 130 1.96 -4.20 -11.54
CA PHE A 130 1.30 -5.36 -12.11
C PHE A 130 1.50 -6.53 -11.16
N VAL A 131 0.46 -7.34 -10.94
CA VAL A 131 0.47 -8.47 -10.02
C VAL A 131 -0.09 -9.72 -10.70
N LEU A 132 0.53 -10.87 -10.44
CA LEU A 132 -0.07 -12.18 -10.63
C LEU A 132 -0.34 -12.79 -9.27
N HIS A 133 -1.60 -13.05 -8.96
CA HIS A 133 -1.97 -13.97 -7.88
C HIS A 133 -2.18 -15.35 -8.47
N LEU A 134 -1.43 -16.32 -7.96
CA LEU A 134 -1.37 -17.68 -8.50
C LEU A 134 -1.75 -18.68 -7.40
N GLY A 135 -2.49 -19.70 -7.81
CA GLY A 135 -2.59 -20.97 -7.09
C GLY A 135 -1.64 -21.95 -7.74
N VAL A 136 -0.83 -22.63 -6.93
CA VAL A 136 0.21 -23.54 -7.39
C VAL A 136 0.17 -24.82 -6.56
N LYS A 137 0.37 -25.98 -7.18
CA LYS A 137 0.52 -27.23 -6.42
C LYS A 137 1.78 -27.16 -5.56
N SER A 138 1.71 -27.66 -4.33
CA SER A 138 2.83 -27.58 -3.37
C SER A 138 4.07 -28.35 -3.85
N ASP A 139 3.90 -29.38 -4.68
CA ASP A 139 4.96 -30.19 -5.28
C ASP A 139 5.65 -29.51 -6.48
N ALA A 140 5.26 -28.28 -6.82
CA ALA A 140 5.89 -27.50 -7.89
C ALA A 140 7.29 -26.99 -7.53
N PHE A 141 7.62 -26.94 -6.23
CA PHE A 141 8.84 -26.32 -5.74
C PHE A 141 9.83 -27.38 -5.25
N PRO A 142 11.14 -27.19 -5.48
CA PRO A 142 12.16 -27.97 -4.80
C PRO A 142 12.01 -27.90 -3.28
N PRO A 143 12.50 -28.92 -2.54
CA PRO A 143 12.68 -28.79 -1.08
C PRO A 143 13.47 -27.53 -0.74
N ASP A 144 13.11 -26.87 0.36
CA ASP A 144 13.76 -25.66 0.88
C ASP A 144 13.78 -24.45 -0.07
N PHE A 145 12.86 -24.40 -1.05
CA PHE A 145 12.71 -23.24 -1.91
C PHE A 145 12.31 -22.00 -1.09
N PRO A 146 13.07 -20.88 -1.14
CA PRO A 146 12.76 -19.70 -0.34
C PRO A 146 11.37 -19.11 -0.62
N ASP A 147 10.69 -18.65 0.41
CA ASP A 147 9.35 -18.10 0.24
C ASP A 147 9.35 -16.73 -0.47
N HIS A 148 10.49 -16.04 -0.46
CA HIS A 148 10.64 -14.71 -1.06
C HIS A 148 11.80 -14.66 -2.05
N HIS A 149 11.52 -14.19 -3.26
CA HIS A 149 12.51 -14.01 -4.30
C HIS A 149 12.43 -12.61 -4.93
N GLN A 150 13.61 -12.07 -5.23
CA GLN A 150 13.77 -10.93 -6.11
C GLN A 150 14.48 -11.41 -7.38
N ILE A 151 13.80 -11.33 -8.52
CA ILE A 151 14.31 -11.82 -9.80
C ILE A 151 14.56 -10.62 -10.69
N ILE A 152 15.79 -10.46 -11.17
CA ILE A 152 16.17 -9.40 -12.12
C ILE A 152 16.54 -10.07 -13.43
N THR A 153 15.75 -9.82 -14.48
CA THR A 153 15.94 -10.49 -15.77
C THR A 153 16.95 -9.78 -16.66
N ASP A 154 17.22 -8.50 -16.37
CA ASP A 154 18.13 -7.64 -17.11
C ASP A 154 18.72 -6.60 -16.14
N MET A 155 20.03 -6.64 -15.96
CA MET A 155 20.76 -5.77 -15.03
C MET A 155 21.14 -4.42 -15.65
N ASP A 156 21.13 -4.31 -16.97
CA ASP A 156 21.59 -3.12 -17.70
C ASP A 156 20.43 -2.18 -18.09
N SER A 157 19.21 -2.70 -18.08
CA SER A 157 17.98 -1.93 -18.29
C SER A 157 17.40 -1.30 -17.02
N PRO A 158 16.56 -0.25 -17.15
CA PRO A 158 15.71 0.20 -16.05
C PRO A 158 14.86 -0.94 -15.48
N LEU A 159 14.77 -0.97 -14.15
CA LEU A 159 13.93 -1.89 -13.38
C LEU A 159 12.43 -1.67 -13.62
N GLY A 160 11.62 -2.67 -13.29
CA GLY A 160 10.17 -2.68 -13.50
C GLY A 160 9.80 -3.25 -14.87
N GLU A 161 8.53 -3.12 -15.25
CA GLU A 161 7.99 -3.58 -16.54
C GLU A 161 8.37 -5.03 -16.87
N THR A 162 8.23 -5.91 -15.87
CA THR A 162 8.58 -7.34 -15.84
C THR A 162 10.08 -7.66 -15.84
N LYS A 163 10.96 -6.64 -15.83
CA LYS A 163 12.42 -6.84 -15.74
C LYS A 163 12.92 -7.01 -14.30
N SER A 164 12.11 -6.62 -13.33
CA SER A 164 12.33 -6.92 -11.92
C SER A 164 11.04 -7.42 -11.27
N LEU A 165 11.09 -8.62 -10.74
CA LEU A 165 9.96 -9.34 -10.16
C LEU A 165 10.19 -9.57 -8.67
N PHE A 166 9.10 -9.49 -7.92
CA PHE A 166 9.03 -9.82 -6.50
C PHE A 166 8.06 -10.96 -6.33
N LEU A 167 8.57 -12.10 -5.90
CA LEU A 167 7.81 -13.32 -5.74
C LEU A 167 7.71 -13.62 -4.24
N SER A 168 6.50 -13.95 -3.82
CA SER A 168 6.17 -14.34 -2.45
C SER A 168 5.29 -15.58 -2.46
N LEU A 169 5.65 -16.59 -1.68
CA LEU A 169 4.87 -17.79 -1.44
C LEU A 169 4.24 -17.74 -0.05
N SER A 170 3.01 -18.25 0.09
CA SER A 170 2.46 -18.53 1.40
C SER A 170 3.30 -19.62 2.07
N PRO A 171 3.72 -19.44 3.33
CA PRO A 171 4.60 -20.40 3.98
C PRO A 171 3.92 -21.75 4.10
N THR A 172 4.70 -22.84 4.10
CA THR A 172 4.17 -24.22 4.10
C THR A 172 3.34 -24.55 5.34
N TRP A 173 3.62 -23.88 6.46
CA TRP A 173 2.90 -24.05 7.72
C TRP A 173 1.55 -23.30 7.77
N ASP A 174 1.33 -22.30 6.92
CA ASP A 174 0.06 -21.56 6.90
C ASP A 174 -0.92 -22.18 5.91
N THR A 175 -1.64 -23.20 6.37
CA THR A 175 -2.65 -23.91 5.58
C THR A 175 -3.91 -23.09 5.35
N SER A 176 -4.04 -21.89 5.92
CA SER A 176 -5.22 -21.04 5.75
C SER A 176 -5.18 -20.26 4.41
N ARG A 177 -4.02 -20.25 3.73
CA ARG A 177 -3.76 -19.38 2.58
C ARG A 177 -4.13 -20.00 1.24
N ALA A 178 -4.25 -21.33 1.16
CA ALA A 178 -4.54 -22.08 -0.05
C ALA A 178 -5.24 -23.41 0.28
N PRO A 179 -5.96 -24.02 -0.68
CA PRO A 179 -6.49 -25.38 -0.52
C PRO A 179 -5.39 -26.41 -0.21
N ALA A 180 -5.78 -27.53 0.40
CA ALA A 180 -4.87 -28.63 0.69
C ALA A 180 -4.10 -29.08 -0.57
N GLY A 181 -2.79 -29.30 -0.42
CA GLY A 181 -1.89 -29.67 -1.53
C GLY A 181 -1.51 -28.51 -2.46
N GLN A 182 -1.87 -27.27 -2.11
CA GLN A 182 -1.55 -26.07 -2.89
C GLN A 182 -0.91 -24.98 -2.01
N ARG A 183 -0.26 -24.02 -2.66
CA ARG A 183 0.26 -22.78 -2.06
C ARG A 183 -0.29 -21.58 -2.82
N ALA A 184 -0.45 -20.47 -2.12
CA ALA A 184 -0.74 -19.18 -2.74
C ALA A 184 0.58 -18.49 -3.08
N MET A 185 0.69 -17.99 -4.30
CA MET A 185 1.88 -17.30 -4.78
C MET A 185 1.48 -15.94 -5.32
N THR A 186 2.27 -14.92 -5.02
CA THR A 186 2.08 -13.57 -5.56
C THR A 186 3.37 -13.11 -6.21
N ILE A 187 3.27 -12.67 -7.46
CA ILE A 187 4.39 -12.10 -8.20
C ILE A 187 4.04 -10.68 -8.62
N THR A 188 4.88 -9.70 -8.30
CA THR A 188 4.64 -8.30 -8.68
C THR A 188 5.82 -7.71 -9.43
N THR A 189 5.53 -6.77 -10.33
CA THR A 189 6.51 -5.85 -10.93
C THR A 189 6.00 -4.43 -10.84
N HIS A 190 6.89 -3.47 -10.64
CA HIS A 190 6.55 -2.06 -10.83
C HIS A 190 6.23 -1.79 -12.30
N THR A 191 5.33 -0.85 -12.55
CA THR A 191 4.92 -0.43 -13.89
C THR A 191 4.44 1.02 -13.87
N HIS A 192 4.62 1.77 -14.96
CA HIS A 192 4.07 3.11 -15.07
C HIS A 192 2.53 3.04 -15.13
N VAL A 193 1.83 3.84 -14.30
CA VAL A 193 0.36 3.79 -14.24
C VAL A 193 -0.32 4.30 -15.51
N SER A 194 0.25 5.32 -16.16
CA SER A 194 -0.39 6.03 -17.28
C SER A 194 -0.71 5.12 -18.44
N GLN A 195 0.21 4.22 -18.82
CA GLN A 195 0.04 3.32 -19.96
C GLN A 195 -1.20 2.43 -19.83
N TRP A 196 -1.56 2.01 -18.60
CA TRP A 196 -2.70 1.13 -18.37
C TRP A 196 -4.02 1.87 -18.51
N TRP A 197 -4.09 3.10 -17.99
CA TRP A 197 -5.26 3.96 -18.14
C TRP A 197 -5.44 4.46 -19.57
N GLU A 198 -4.35 4.85 -20.23
CA GLU A 198 -4.38 5.28 -21.63
C GLU A 198 -4.86 4.17 -22.56
N LEU A 199 -4.34 2.95 -22.39
CA LEU A 199 -4.80 1.80 -23.18
C LEU A 199 -6.26 1.46 -22.89
N LEU A 200 -6.66 1.37 -21.62
CA LEU A 200 -8.04 1.05 -21.26
C LEU A 200 -9.03 2.06 -21.87
N ASN A 201 -8.70 3.35 -21.84
CA ASN A 201 -9.56 4.41 -22.33
C ASN A 201 -9.63 4.46 -23.87
N ARG A 202 -8.56 4.08 -24.57
CA ARG A 202 -8.47 4.18 -26.04
C ARG A 202 -8.86 2.88 -26.75
N ASN A 203 -8.40 1.74 -26.23
CA ASN A 203 -8.58 0.44 -26.84
C ASN A 203 -8.55 -0.67 -25.75
N PRO A 204 -9.72 -1.09 -25.26
CA PRO A 204 -9.83 -2.17 -24.26
C PRO A 204 -9.19 -3.49 -24.69
N GLU A 205 -9.17 -3.83 -25.98
CA GLU A 205 -8.51 -5.04 -26.48
C GLU A 205 -6.99 -4.93 -26.37
N ALA A 206 -6.41 -3.77 -26.69
CA ALA A 206 -4.98 -3.53 -26.50
C ALA A 206 -4.59 -3.55 -25.00
N TYR A 207 -5.46 -3.06 -24.12
CA TYR A 207 -5.28 -3.22 -22.67
C TYR A 207 -5.27 -4.70 -22.27
N ALA A 208 -6.21 -5.51 -22.76
CA ALA A 208 -6.27 -6.93 -22.49
C ALA A 208 -5.04 -7.68 -23.04
N ALA A 209 -4.61 -7.35 -24.26
CA ALA A 209 -3.41 -7.92 -24.87
C ALA A 209 -2.15 -7.59 -24.07
N LYS A 210 -1.98 -6.35 -23.61
CA LYS A 210 -0.84 -5.98 -22.76
C LYS A 210 -0.87 -6.69 -21.40
N LYS A 211 -2.06 -6.87 -20.82
CA LYS A 211 -2.24 -7.64 -19.59
C LYS A 211 -1.83 -9.09 -19.79
N ALA A 212 -2.17 -9.70 -20.92
CA ALA A 212 -1.75 -11.04 -21.30
C ALA A 212 -0.23 -11.13 -21.53
N ASP A 213 0.37 -10.17 -22.24
CA ASP A 213 1.83 -10.08 -22.46
C ASP A 213 2.61 -10.07 -21.13
N TYR A 214 2.21 -9.22 -20.17
CA TYR A 214 2.86 -9.18 -18.85
C TYR A 214 2.72 -10.51 -18.11
N THR A 215 1.56 -11.14 -18.23
CA THR A 215 1.31 -12.46 -17.62
C THR A 215 2.27 -13.50 -18.22
N GLU A 216 2.33 -13.59 -19.54
CA GLU A 216 3.18 -14.56 -20.24
C GLU A 216 4.66 -14.34 -19.99
N ARG A 217 5.13 -13.09 -19.97
CA ARG A 217 6.53 -12.76 -19.67
C ARG A 217 6.93 -13.18 -18.27
N ILE A 218 6.09 -12.87 -17.27
CA ILE A 218 6.34 -13.29 -15.88
C ILE A 218 6.33 -14.82 -15.77
N LEU A 219 5.32 -15.50 -16.32
CA LEU A 219 5.24 -16.96 -16.27
C LEU A 219 6.43 -17.62 -16.96
N THR A 220 6.91 -17.06 -18.07
CA THR A 220 8.11 -17.53 -18.78
C THR A 220 9.36 -17.38 -17.92
N THR A 221 9.52 -16.25 -17.23
CA THR A 221 10.63 -16.06 -16.28
C THR A 221 10.58 -17.08 -15.14
N VAL A 222 9.40 -17.37 -14.59
CA VAL A 222 9.28 -18.37 -13.51
C VAL A 222 9.52 -19.79 -14.02
N GLU A 223 9.03 -20.13 -15.22
CA GLU A 223 9.25 -21.43 -15.86
C GLU A 223 10.75 -21.72 -16.05
N GLN A 224 11.55 -20.69 -16.35
CA GLN A 224 13.02 -20.83 -16.45
C GLN A 224 13.69 -21.16 -15.11
N LEU A 225 13.11 -20.68 -13.99
CA LEU A 225 13.61 -20.96 -12.64
C LEU A 225 13.08 -22.29 -12.09
N ILE A 226 11.87 -22.66 -12.49
CA ILE A 226 11.15 -23.85 -12.04
C ILE A 226 10.57 -24.54 -13.29
N PRO A 227 11.32 -25.46 -13.93
CA PRO A 227 10.83 -26.17 -15.10
C PRO A 227 9.57 -26.98 -14.79
N GLY A 228 8.57 -26.91 -15.67
CA GLY A 228 7.24 -27.52 -15.49
C GLY A 228 6.29 -26.73 -14.60
N PHE A 229 6.64 -25.48 -14.23
CA PHE A 229 5.84 -24.65 -13.34
C PHE A 229 4.43 -24.39 -13.89
N ARG A 230 4.31 -24.13 -15.19
CA ARG A 230 3.02 -23.88 -15.85
C ARG A 230 2.02 -25.02 -15.65
N ASP A 231 2.48 -26.27 -15.70
CA ASP A 231 1.63 -27.47 -15.53
C ASP A 231 1.12 -27.64 -14.08
N LYS A 232 1.71 -26.90 -13.14
CA LYS A 232 1.38 -26.93 -11.72
C LYS A 232 0.48 -25.77 -11.29
N LEU A 233 0.13 -24.86 -12.20
CA LEU A 233 -0.79 -23.76 -11.95
C LEU A 233 -2.23 -24.27 -11.84
N THR A 234 -2.92 -23.82 -10.80
CA THR A 234 -4.35 -24.11 -10.57
C THR A 234 -5.22 -22.85 -10.67
N LEU A 235 -4.61 -21.68 -10.57
CA LEU A 235 -5.26 -20.38 -10.65
C LEU A 235 -4.27 -19.34 -11.16
N VAL A 236 -4.73 -18.47 -12.07
CA VAL A 236 -3.96 -17.32 -12.56
C VAL A 236 -4.86 -16.08 -12.57
N LEU A 237 -4.58 -15.12 -11.69
CA LEU A 237 -5.33 -13.87 -11.57
C LEU A 237 -4.42 -12.66 -11.78
N PRO A 238 -4.32 -12.14 -13.00
CA PRO A 238 -3.55 -10.94 -13.29
C PRO A 238 -4.29 -9.68 -12.84
N GLY A 239 -3.55 -8.73 -12.26
CA GLY A 239 -4.01 -7.43 -11.81
C GLY A 239 -3.08 -6.32 -12.31
N THR A 240 -3.67 -5.17 -12.64
CA THR A 240 -2.96 -3.98 -13.16
C THR A 240 -3.15 -2.82 -12.19
N PRO A 241 -2.53 -1.64 -12.42
CA PRO A 241 -2.86 -0.43 -11.67
C PRO A 241 -4.36 -0.10 -11.67
N VAL A 242 -5.10 -0.42 -12.73
CA VAL A 242 -6.57 -0.25 -12.76
C VAL A 242 -7.25 -1.16 -11.72
N THR A 243 -6.76 -2.39 -11.56
CA THR A 243 -7.21 -3.32 -10.51
C THR A 243 -6.91 -2.79 -9.11
N TYR A 244 -5.70 -2.26 -8.89
CA TYR A 244 -5.36 -1.61 -7.62
C TYR A 244 -6.30 -0.43 -7.32
N HIS A 245 -6.56 0.42 -8.30
CA HIS A 245 -7.51 1.53 -8.14
C HIS A 245 -8.90 1.05 -7.75
N PHE A 246 -9.39 -0.02 -8.37
CA PHE A 246 -10.70 -0.59 -8.05
C PHE A 246 -10.82 -1.01 -6.58
N TYR A 247 -9.83 -1.73 -6.05
CA TYR A 247 -9.89 -2.26 -4.67
C TYR A 247 -9.49 -1.27 -3.59
N THR A 248 -8.58 -0.34 -3.89
CA THR A 248 -8.00 0.57 -2.88
C THR A 248 -8.50 2.00 -3.00
N ALA A 249 -9.19 2.34 -4.09
CA ALA A 249 -9.58 3.70 -4.46
C ALA A 249 -8.41 4.69 -4.57
N ARG A 250 -7.17 4.20 -4.52
CA ARG A 250 -5.96 5.02 -4.56
C ARG A 250 -5.80 5.69 -5.92
N HIS A 251 -5.37 6.95 -5.95
CA HIS A 251 -5.15 7.71 -7.19
C HIS A 251 -4.39 6.88 -8.24
N LEU A 252 -5.05 6.62 -9.38
CA LEU A 252 -4.56 5.82 -10.52
C LEU A 252 -4.08 4.39 -10.18
N GLY A 253 -4.29 3.90 -8.96
CA GLY A 253 -3.77 2.62 -8.48
C GLY A 253 -2.26 2.62 -8.27
N MET A 254 -1.67 3.77 -7.93
CA MET A 254 -0.27 3.87 -7.56
C MET A 254 0.05 3.05 -6.29
N VAL A 255 1.30 2.64 -6.14
CA VAL A 255 1.82 1.90 -4.99
C VAL A 255 3.11 2.53 -4.48
N GLY A 256 3.50 2.20 -3.26
CA GLY A 256 4.86 2.46 -2.75
C GLY A 256 5.16 3.89 -2.26
N GLY A 257 4.19 4.80 -2.24
CA GLY A 257 4.42 6.15 -1.71
C GLY A 257 5.36 6.98 -2.59
N PHE A 258 6.19 7.83 -1.98
CA PHE A 258 7.07 8.75 -2.71
C PHE A 258 8.56 8.41 -2.59
N PRO A 259 9.36 8.69 -3.65
CA PRO A 259 10.81 8.58 -3.62
C PRO A 259 11.46 9.31 -2.44
N GLN A 260 12.26 8.58 -1.66
CA GLN A 260 12.92 9.10 -0.46
C GLN A 260 14.30 9.68 -0.79
N THR A 261 14.30 10.79 -1.53
CA THR A 261 15.52 11.46 -2.01
C THR A 261 16.08 12.48 -1.02
N SER A 262 15.26 12.96 -0.08
CA SER A 262 15.68 13.93 0.93
C SER A 262 14.75 13.90 2.14
N LEU A 263 15.32 13.81 3.34
CA LEU A 263 14.57 13.87 4.61
C LEU A 263 13.89 15.24 4.81
N PHE A 264 14.47 16.31 4.27
CA PHE A 264 13.91 17.67 4.37
C PHE A 264 12.76 17.94 3.38
N LYS A 265 12.69 17.16 2.30
CA LYS A 265 11.61 17.24 1.31
C LYS A 265 10.50 16.21 1.54
N ALA A 266 10.69 15.31 2.51
CA ALA A 266 9.71 14.32 2.85
C ALA A 266 8.40 14.99 3.32
N ARG A 267 7.27 14.41 2.92
CA ARG A 267 5.96 15.02 3.15
C ARG A 267 5.56 14.93 4.62
N SER A 268 5.19 16.08 5.19
CA SER A 268 4.53 16.15 6.50
C SER A 268 3.07 15.65 6.42
N PRO A 269 2.50 15.11 7.51
CA PRO A 269 1.06 14.80 7.57
C PRO A 269 0.14 16.02 7.50
N ARG A 270 0.67 17.24 7.66
CA ARG A 270 -0.13 18.48 7.66
C ARG A 270 -0.63 18.82 6.25
N THR A 271 -1.90 19.18 6.18
CA THR A 271 -2.63 19.42 4.91
C THR A 271 -2.80 20.91 4.60
N GLY A 272 -2.68 21.77 5.61
CA GLY A 272 -3.04 23.18 5.56
C GLY A 272 -4.40 23.50 6.17
N ILE A 273 -5.19 22.48 6.54
CA ILE A 273 -6.40 22.64 7.36
C ILE A 273 -6.07 22.18 8.79
N PRO A 274 -6.38 22.97 9.84
CA PRO A 274 -5.91 22.71 11.21
C PRO A 274 -6.24 21.32 11.73
N ASN A 275 -7.43 20.81 11.45
CA ASN A 275 -7.96 19.54 11.94
C ASN A 275 -8.08 18.45 10.86
N VAL A 276 -7.24 18.51 9.82
CA VAL A 276 -7.12 17.45 8.81
C VAL A 276 -5.68 16.98 8.71
N ARG A 277 -5.44 15.67 8.74
CA ARG A 277 -4.12 15.05 8.57
C ARG A 277 -4.15 13.97 7.51
N LEU A 278 -3.05 13.83 6.78
CA LEU A 278 -2.76 12.63 6.00
C LEU A 278 -2.07 11.59 6.86
N VAL A 279 -2.35 10.32 6.61
CA VAL A 279 -1.61 9.16 7.13
C VAL A 279 -1.37 8.15 6.00
N GLY A 280 -0.47 7.20 6.21
CA GLY A 280 -0.11 6.19 5.22
C GLY A 280 1.23 6.46 4.55
N ASP A 281 1.46 5.83 3.40
CA ASP A 281 2.78 5.79 2.73
C ASP A 281 3.17 7.09 2.00
N SER A 282 2.25 8.06 1.93
CA SER A 282 2.46 9.34 1.25
C SER A 282 3.09 10.38 2.16
N ILE A 283 3.25 10.10 3.46
CA ILE A 283 3.91 10.97 4.44
C ILE A 283 5.19 10.32 4.94
N PHE A 284 6.12 11.10 5.49
CA PHE A 284 7.29 10.55 6.16
C PHE A 284 6.88 9.69 7.37
N PRO A 285 7.50 8.52 7.64
CA PRO A 285 8.68 7.95 6.97
C PRO A 285 8.48 7.44 5.54
N GLY A 286 7.29 6.97 5.18
CA GLY A 286 6.96 6.52 3.84
C GLY A 286 6.34 5.14 3.84
N GLN A 287 6.55 4.42 2.75
CA GLN A 287 6.05 3.05 2.53
C GLN A 287 6.66 1.99 3.46
N SER A 288 6.23 0.74 3.27
CA SER A 288 6.43 -0.42 4.15
C SER A 288 5.57 -0.37 5.42
N THR A 289 5.21 -1.53 5.93
CA THR A 289 4.46 -1.69 7.19
C THR A 289 5.15 -0.94 8.34
N ALA A 290 6.48 -0.99 8.42
CA ALA A 290 7.25 -0.23 9.41
C ALA A 290 7.11 1.29 9.20
N GLY A 291 7.27 1.76 7.96
CA GLY A 291 7.19 3.19 7.63
C GLY A 291 5.80 3.77 7.90
N VAL A 292 4.74 3.09 7.47
CA VAL A 292 3.36 3.56 7.68
C VAL A 292 2.96 3.50 9.16
N THR A 293 3.45 2.51 9.92
CA THR A 293 3.19 2.40 11.36
C THR A 293 3.84 3.56 12.12
N LEU A 294 5.13 3.81 11.87
CA LEU A 294 5.83 4.96 12.47
C LEU A 294 5.19 6.30 12.06
N GLY A 295 4.74 6.40 10.81
CA GLY A 295 3.97 7.55 10.32
C GLY A 295 2.66 7.73 11.09
N ALA A 296 1.90 6.66 11.29
CA ALA A 296 0.63 6.67 12.04
C ALA A 296 0.82 7.07 13.51
N ILE A 297 1.84 6.54 14.19
CA ILE A 297 2.17 6.94 15.57
C ILE A 297 2.43 8.44 15.66
N ARG A 298 3.22 8.99 14.71
CA ARG A 298 3.49 10.44 14.66
C ARG A 298 2.25 11.27 14.41
N VAL A 299 1.33 10.79 13.56
CA VAL A 299 0.04 11.45 13.31
C VAL A 299 -0.81 11.42 14.57
N ALA A 300 -0.91 10.28 15.26
CA ALA A 300 -1.66 10.16 16.51
C ALA A 300 -1.17 11.14 17.58
N GLU A 301 0.16 11.27 17.75
CA GLU A 301 0.75 12.23 18.69
C GLU A 301 0.50 13.70 18.28
N ASP A 302 0.52 14.03 16.98
CA ASP A 302 0.14 15.38 16.53
C ASP A 302 -1.36 15.65 16.78
N VAL A 303 -2.24 14.67 16.54
CA VAL A 303 -3.69 14.78 16.80
C VAL A 303 -3.97 15.02 18.29
N LYS A 304 -3.34 14.25 19.19
CA LYS A 304 -3.47 14.40 20.66
C LYS A 304 -3.06 15.78 21.18
N ARG A 305 -2.21 16.50 20.45
CA ARG A 305 -1.82 17.88 20.82
C ARG A 305 -2.84 18.93 20.35
N HIS A 306 -3.65 18.60 19.35
CA HIS A 306 -4.65 19.51 18.77
C HIS A 306 -6.05 19.29 19.32
N LEU A 307 -6.39 18.04 19.67
CA LEU A 307 -7.58 17.70 20.43
C LEU A 307 -7.17 17.65 21.90
N ALA A 308 -7.82 18.41 22.77
CA ALA A 308 -7.69 18.24 24.21
C ALA A 308 -8.34 16.91 24.60
N ILE A 309 -7.65 15.80 24.34
CA ILE A 309 -8.12 14.46 24.68
C ILE A 309 -7.87 14.31 26.18
N THR A 310 -8.92 14.40 26.99
CA THR A 310 -8.87 13.93 28.37
C THR A 310 -8.55 12.44 28.30
N PRO A 311 -7.42 11.98 28.85
CA PRO A 311 -7.05 10.57 28.75
C PRO A 311 -8.13 9.72 29.41
N ILE A 312 -8.74 8.81 28.64
CA ILE A 312 -9.71 7.82 29.13
C ILE A 312 -9.02 6.85 30.14
N PHE A 313 -7.68 6.83 30.17
CA PHE A 313 -6.88 6.03 31.08
C PHE A 313 -6.29 6.87 32.22
N ALA A 314 -7.14 7.46 33.06
CA ALA A 314 -6.71 7.99 34.35
C ALA A 314 -6.90 6.98 35.51
N ASN A 315 -7.39 5.76 35.24
CA ASN A 315 -7.75 4.80 36.30
C ASN A 315 -7.34 3.34 36.02
N GLN A 316 -6.17 3.11 35.42
CA GLN A 316 -5.51 1.78 35.49
C GLN A 316 -4.03 1.93 35.81
N SER A 317 -3.75 2.09 37.11
CA SER A 317 -2.44 1.88 37.68
C SER A 317 -2.13 0.38 37.73
N GLN A 318 -1.76 -0.24 36.61
CA GLN A 318 -0.96 -1.47 36.59
C GLN A 318 -0.25 -1.58 35.22
N VAL A 319 0.91 -0.93 35.13
CA VAL A 319 1.91 -1.26 34.10
C VAL A 319 2.71 -2.45 34.66
N GLU A 320 2.27 -3.67 34.36
CA GLU A 320 3.15 -4.83 34.49
C GLU A 320 4.26 -4.72 33.44
N LYS A 321 5.50 -4.63 33.93
CA LYS A 321 6.70 -4.76 33.11
C LYS A 321 6.70 -6.18 32.50
N LEU A 322 6.35 -6.30 31.23
CA LEU A 322 6.70 -7.47 30.43
C LEU A 322 8.22 -7.44 30.20
N SER A 323 8.95 -8.13 31.07
CA SER A 323 10.33 -8.55 30.81
C SER A 323 10.31 -9.64 29.74
N TRP A 324 10.95 -9.38 28.61
CA TRP A 324 11.29 -10.44 27.66
C TRP A 324 12.47 -11.23 28.25
N GLN A 325 12.21 -12.48 28.65
CA GLN A 325 13.20 -13.56 28.71
C GLN A 325 13.01 -14.45 27.50
#